data_AF-A0A2N5ZJX5-F1
#
_entry.id   AF-A0A2N5ZJX5-F1
#
_cell.length_a   1.000
_cell.length_b   1.000
_cell.length_c   1.000
_cell.angle_alpha   90.00
_cell.angle_beta   90.00
_cell.angle_gamma   90.00
#
_symmetry.space_group_name_H-M   'P 1'
#
loop_
_entity.id
_entity.type
_entity.pdbx_description
1 polymer ?
#
loop_
_entity_poly.entity_id
_entity_poly.type
_entity_poly.pdbx_seq_one_letter_code
_entity_poly.pdbx_strand_id
1 'polypeptide(L)'
;MSTRSLFLIGNNISHSLSYKIYGYLFKKYDINMIYSNIDINPLGAKSFLSILPCIQNITGLNATYPYKQLLLEYGEADNITNEIGGANILYYSSDKIKVDNTDGPGIVNFVKRYKIKTNRIAILGTGITARAFSYNLLKRCDLIDVYSREPNKVNNKSFFSEKGIVIKDYNELCTVYYDIIFNVTPVSFEALDLKETINCGKLFDVNYNCLNYDYFNGIYLLIEQALINFRIWTGIDADCEYKQLFELLTGEN
;
A
#
# COMPACT_ATOMS: atom_id res chain seq x y z
N MET A 1 1.53 -29.32 15.65
CA MET A 1 0.59 -28.39 15.00
C MET A 1 0.92 -28.33 13.52
N SER A 2 -0.08 -28.30 12.63
CA SER A 2 0.14 -28.05 11.21
C SER A 2 0.67 -26.63 11.01
N THR A 3 1.62 -26.46 10.09
CA THR A 3 2.12 -25.14 9.69
C THR A 3 1.02 -24.38 8.96
N ARG A 4 0.78 -23.12 9.36
CA ARG A 4 -0.17 -22.22 8.71
C ARG A 4 0.50 -21.47 7.56
N SER A 5 -0.29 -21.00 6.60
CA SER A 5 0.21 -20.29 5.43
C SER A 5 -0.48 -18.94 5.25
N LEU A 6 0.30 -17.95 4.86
CA LEU A 6 -0.12 -16.66 4.34
C LEU A 6 0.48 -16.48 2.95
N PHE A 7 -0.22 -15.74 2.10
CA PHE A 7 0.22 -15.54 0.72
C PHE A 7 0.22 -14.08 0.32
N LEU A 8 1.07 -13.72 -0.65
CA LEU A 8 0.89 -12.53 -1.48
C LEU A 8 0.40 -12.96 -2.85
N ILE A 9 -0.77 -12.49 -3.28
CA ILE A 9 -1.24 -12.65 -4.67
C ILE A 9 -0.98 -11.36 -5.47
N GLY A 10 -0.57 -11.52 -6.72
CA GLY A 10 -0.29 -10.41 -7.63
C GLY A 10 0.18 -10.91 -8.97
N ASN A 11 0.42 -9.99 -9.89
CA ASN A 11 0.96 -10.29 -11.23
C ASN A 11 2.35 -9.64 -11.36
N ASN A 12 3.36 -10.43 -11.73
CA ASN A 12 4.76 -10.00 -11.82
C ASN A 12 5.32 -9.51 -10.47
N ILE A 13 5.23 -10.37 -9.44
CA ILE A 13 5.54 -10.02 -8.03
C ILE A 13 6.77 -10.73 -7.45
N SER A 14 7.61 -11.30 -8.31
CA SER A 14 8.85 -11.98 -7.91
C SER A 14 9.80 -11.09 -7.08
N HIS A 15 9.72 -9.77 -7.26
CA HIS A 15 10.53 -8.77 -6.58
C HIS A 15 9.99 -8.35 -5.19
N SER A 16 8.84 -8.88 -4.74
CA SER A 16 8.27 -8.50 -3.44
C SER A 16 9.17 -8.90 -2.28
N LEU A 17 9.41 -7.95 -1.36
CA LEU A 17 10.21 -8.15 -0.15
C LEU A 17 9.38 -8.61 1.07
N SER A 18 8.06 -8.78 0.92
CA SER A 18 7.15 -9.10 2.03
C SER A 18 7.53 -10.41 2.75
N TYR A 19 8.02 -11.40 2.01
CA TYR A 19 8.43 -12.69 2.60
C TYR A 19 9.58 -12.54 3.61
N LYS A 20 10.47 -11.56 3.44
CA LYS A 20 11.56 -11.28 4.39
C LYS A 20 10.99 -10.74 5.70
N ILE A 21 10.05 -9.79 5.63
CA ILE A 21 9.40 -9.20 6.81
C ILE A 21 8.69 -10.29 7.61
N TYR A 22 7.76 -11.01 6.98
CA TYR A 22 6.96 -11.99 7.69
C TYR A 22 7.80 -13.20 8.15
N GLY A 23 8.79 -13.64 7.36
CA GLY A 23 9.72 -14.68 7.78
C GLY A 23 10.52 -14.28 9.02
N TYR A 24 10.98 -13.03 9.09
CA TYR A 24 11.62 -12.48 10.30
C TYR A 24 10.66 -12.48 11.49
N LEU A 25 9.46 -11.91 11.32
CA LEU A 25 8.48 -11.78 12.39
C LEU A 25 8.01 -13.14 12.92
N PHE A 26 7.72 -14.11 12.05
CA PHE A 26 7.32 -15.45 12.49
C PHE A 26 8.42 -16.14 13.30
N LYS A 27 9.68 -16.01 12.88
CA LYS A 27 10.80 -16.52 13.66
C LYS A 27 10.96 -15.79 14.99
N LYS A 28 10.83 -14.45 15.00
CA LYS A 28 10.99 -13.60 16.19
C LYS A 28 9.96 -13.91 17.27
N TYR A 29 8.72 -14.18 16.87
CA TYR A 29 7.59 -14.40 17.77
C TYR A 29 7.18 -15.88 17.91
N ASP A 30 8.04 -16.82 17.49
CA ASP A 30 7.82 -18.28 17.54
C ASP A 30 6.46 -18.73 16.95
N ILE A 31 6.12 -18.17 15.79
CA ILE A 31 4.86 -18.46 15.09
C ILE A 31 5.12 -19.50 14.01
N ASN A 32 4.50 -20.68 14.13
CA ASN A 32 4.56 -21.72 13.09
C ASN A 32 3.69 -21.35 11.87
N MET A 33 4.21 -20.45 11.03
CA MET A 33 3.57 -19.96 9.82
C MET A 33 4.59 -19.62 8.74
N ILE A 34 4.20 -19.77 7.48
CA ILE A 34 5.00 -19.38 6.31
C ILE A 34 4.31 -18.29 5.50
N TYR A 35 5.10 -17.49 4.80
CA TYR A 35 4.62 -16.48 3.85
C TYR A 35 5.19 -16.75 2.46
N SER A 36 4.35 -16.81 1.43
CA SER A 36 4.80 -17.12 0.07
C SER A 36 4.12 -16.27 -1.00
N ASN A 37 4.80 -16.03 -2.12
CA ASN A 37 4.23 -15.30 -3.25
C ASN A 37 3.53 -16.29 -4.19
N ILE A 38 2.35 -15.91 -4.68
CA ILE A 38 1.61 -16.59 -5.74
C ILE A 38 1.50 -15.59 -6.90
N ASP A 39 2.41 -15.69 -7.86
CA ASP A 39 2.35 -14.95 -9.12
C ASP A 39 1.31 -15.62 -10.02
N ILE A 40 0.21 -14.93 -10.27
CA ILE A 40 -0.97 -15.51 -10.91
C ILE A 40 -1.62 -14.49 -11.84
N ASN A 41 -2.22 -14.96 -12.92
CA ASN A 41 -2.97 -14.11 -13.83
C ASN A 41 -4.39 -13.81 -13.31
N PRO A 42 -5.14 -12.84 -13.89
CA PRO A 42 -6.46 -12.46 -13.37
C PRO A 42 -7.50 -13.58 -13.29
N LEU A 43 -7.52 -14.50 -14.27
CA LEU A 43 -8.44 -15.64 -14.24
C LEU A 43 -8.07 -16.61 -13.12
N GLY A 44 -6.78 -16.90 -12.98
CA GLY A 44 -6.27 -17.74 -11.89
C GLY A 44 -6.53 -17.12 -10.52
N ALA A 45 -6.39 -15.80 -10.37
CA ALA A 45 -6.67 -15.11 -9.11
C ALA A 45 -8.13 -15.30 -8.67
N LYS A 46 -9.09 -15.19 -9.60
CA LYS A 46 -10.51 -15.45 -9.33
C LYS A 46 -10.77 -16.89 -8.90
N SER A 47 -10.17 -17.85 -9.62
CA SER A 47 -10.28 -19.27 -9.29
C SER A 47 -9.64 -19.62 -7.95
N PHE A 48 -8.50 -19.01 -7.61
CA PHE A 48 -7.83 -19.23 -6.33
C PHE A 48 -8.65 -18.65 -5.17
N LEU A 49 -9.13 -17.41 -5.31
CA LEU A 49 -9.93 -16.75 -4.28
C LEU A 49 -11.28 -17.45 -4.04
N SER A 50 -11.90 -18.04 -5.07
CA SER A 50 -13.18 -18.76 -4.91
C SER A 50 -13.05 -20.07 -4.14
N ILE A 51 -11.90 -20.74 -4.22
CA ILE A 51 -11.64 -21.97 -3.47
C ILE A 51 -10.93 -21.73 -2.13
N LEU A 52 -10.42 -20.53 -1.90
CA LEU A 52 -9.67 -20.15 -0.69
C LEU A 52 -10.34 -20.62 0.63
N PRO A 53 -11.67 -20.48 0.80
CA PRO A 53 -12.34 -20.91 2.04
C PRO A 53 -12.30 -22.43 2.27
N CYS A 54 -12.08 -23.21 1.21
CA CYS A 54 -12.02 -24.67 1.26
C CYS A 54 -10.60 -25.19 1.57
N ILE A 55 -9.58 -24.33 1.55
CA ILE A 55 -8.19 -24.75 1.75
C ILE A 55 -7.83 -24.66 3.24
N GLN A 56 -7.50 -25.80 3.83
CA GLN A 56 -7.07 -25.86 5.23
C GLN A 56 -5.72 -25.16 5.45
N ASN A 57 -5.52 -24.65 6.67
CA ASN A 57 -4.29 -24.01 7.13
C ASN A 57 -3.92 -22.67 6.46
N ILE A 58 -4.76 -22.10 5.59
CA ILE A 58 -4.56 -20.72 5.11
C ILE A 58 -5.15 -19.73 6.10
N THR A 59 -4.31 -18.81 6.61
CA THR A 59 -4.73 -17.80 7.61
C THR A 59 -5.25 -16.51 6.95
N GLY A 60 -4.91 -16.31 5.68
CA GLY A 60 -5.23 -15.09 4.95
C GLY A 60 -4.26 -14.86 3.80
N LEU A 61 -4.33 -13.68 3.21
CA LEU A 61 -3.40 -13.26 2.16
C LEU A 61 -3.33 -11.73 2.07
N ASN A 62 -2.25 -11.24 1.49
CA ASN A 62 -2.19 -9.92 0.92
C ASN A 62 -2.48 -9.98 -0.58
N ALA A 63 -3.05 -8.91 -1.12
CA ALA A 63 -3.21 -8.70 -2.55
C ALA A 63 -2.51 -7.42 -2.98
N THR A 64 -1.79 -7.48 -4.10
CA THR A 64 -1.20 -6.29 -4.74
C THR A 64 -1.74 -6.12 -6.16
N TYR A 65 -1.18 -5.19 -6.93
CA TYR A 65 -1.58 -4.94 -8.30
C TYR A 65 -1.68 -6.23 -9.13
N PRO A 66 -2.74 -6.43 -9.94
CA PRO A 66 -3.94 -5.60 -10.10
C PRO A 66 -5.14 -6.02 -9.22
N TYR A 67 -4.92 -6.83 -8.18
CA TYR A 67 -5.97 -7.58 -7.47
C TYR A 67 -6.58 -6.88 -6.25
N LYS A 68 -6.14 -5.67 -5.92
CA LYS A 68 -6.70 -4.95 -4.75
C LYS A 68 -8.20 -4.67 -4.87
N GLN A 69 -8.72 -4.42 -6.08
CA GLN A 69 -10.16 -4.27 -6.30
C GLN A 69 -10.88 -5.62 -6.21
N LEU A 70 -10.29 -6.66 -6.81
CA LEU A 70 -10.87 -8.01 -6.86
C LEU A 70 -11.11 -8.57 -5.46
N LEU A 71 -10.23 -8.25 -4.51
CA LEU A 71 -10.32 -8.78 -3.15
C LEU A 71 -11.64 -8.41 -2.45
N LEU A 72 -12.26 -7.28 -2.80
CA LEU A 72 -13.55 -6.86 -2.27
C LEU A 72 -14.70 -7.84 -2.59
N GLU A 73 -14.58 -8.63 -3.66
CA GLU A 73 -15.60 -9.61 -4.04
C GLU A 73 -15.62 -10.85 -3.12
N TYR A 74 -14.59 -11.02 -2.28
CA TYR A 74 -14.35 -12.27 -1.54
C TYR A 74 -14.37 -12.12 -0.02
N GLY A 75 -14.71 -10.95 0.52
CA GLY A 75 -14.90 -10.77 1.95
C GLY A 75 -15.63 -9.48 2.31
N GLU A 76 -16.04 -9.37 3.58
CA GLU A 76 -16.71 -8.18 4.08
C GLU A 76 -15.69 -7.07 4.37
N ALA A 77 -15.80 -5.96 3.66
CA ALA A 77 -15.05 -4.74 3.88
C ALA A 77 -15.79 -3.79 4.83
N ASP A 78 -15.05 -2.96 5.56
CA ASP A 78 -15.63 -1.83 6.29
C ASP A 78 -16.03 -0.68 5.34
N ASN A 79 -16.70 0.34 5.87
CA ASN A 79 -17.17 1.46 5.04
C ASN A 79 -16.01 2.19 4.35
N ILE A 80 -14.87 2.34 5.05
CA ILE A 80 -13.70 3.06 4.54
C ILE A 80 -13.07 2.31 3.37
N THR A 81 -12.89 1.00 3.51
CA THR A 81 -12.31 0.14 2.47
C THR A 81 -13.23 0.07 1.24
N ASN A 82 -14.55 0.01 1.44
CA ASN A 82 -15.52 0.08 0.36
C ASN A 82 -15.44 1.43 -0.39
N GLU A 83 -15.34 2.53 0.34
CA GLU A 83 -15.22 3.88 -0.24
C GLU A 83 -13.89 4.06 -1.00
N ILE A 84 -12.78 3.56 -0.45
CA ILE A 84 -11.49 3.48 -1.15
C ILE A 84 -11.60 2.60 -2.40
N GLY A 85 -12.49 1.60 -2.41
CA GLY A 85 -12.75 0.73 -3.55
C GLY A 85 -11.60 -0.25 -3.85
N GLY A 86 -10.89 -0.68 -2.81
CA GLY A 86 -9.93 -1.78 -2.91
C GLY A 86 -9.29 -2.14 -1.57
N ALA A 87 -9.00 -3.43 -1.39
CA ALA A 87 -8.39 -4.02 -0.20
C ALA A 87 -7.03 -4.67 -0.56
N ASN A 88 -6.07 -4.68 0.37
CA ASN A 88 -4.75 -5.31 0.21
C ASN A 88 -4.51 -6.43 1.24
N ILE A 89 -5.45 -6.69 2.15
CA ILE A 89 -5.40 -7.80 3.11
C ILE A 89 -6.74 -8.53 3.13
N LEU A 90 -6.68 -9.85 3.26
CA LEU A 90 -7.77 -10.76 3.57
C LEU A 90 -7.40 -11.57 4.81
N TYR A 91 -8.35 -11.70 5.73
CA TYR A 91 -8.18 -12.46 6.97
C TYR A 91 -9.51 -13.07 7.41
N TYR A 92 -9.43 -14.08 8.27
CA TYR A 92 -10.61 -14.66 8.91
C TYR A 92 -10.84 -13.99 10.27
N SER A 93 -12.06 -13.52 10.51
CA SER A 93 -12.48 -13.00 11.80
C SER A 93 -13.78 -13.67 12.20
N SER A 94 -13.71 -14.48 13.26
CA SER A 94 -14.78 -15.44 13.59
C SER A 94 -15.06 -16.34 12.37
N ASP A 95 -16.32 -16.52 11.98
CA ASP A 95 -16.73 -17.34 10.82
C ASP A 95 -16.84 -16.53 9.51
N LYS A 96 -16.23 -15.34 9.45
CA LYS A 96 -16.34 -14.43 8.31
C LYS A 96 -15.00 -14.12 7.69
N ILE A 97 -15.00 -14.01 6.36
CA ILE A 97 -13.86 -13.48 5.61
C ILE A 97 -13.96 -11.97 5.62
N LYS A 98 -12.91 -11.31 6.06
CA LYS A 98 -12.77 -9.86 6.09
C LYS A 98 -11.71 -9.42 5.11
N VAL A 99 -11.91 -8.25 4.52
CA VAL A 99 -10.93 -7.62 3.64
C VAL A 99 -10.79 -6.14 4.02
N ASP A 100 -9.57 -5.63 3.97
CA ASP A 100 -9.26 -4.28 4.45
C ASP A 100 -8.15 -3.63 3.60
N ASN A 101 -7.97 -2.32 3.74
CA ASN A 101 -6.91 -1.56 3.11
C ASN A 101 -5.92 -0.99 4.14
N THR A 102 -4.74 -1.60 4.24
CA THR A 102 -3.66 -1.17 5.13
C THR A 102 -2.67 -0.20 4.51
N ASP A 103 -2.79 0.13 3.22
CA ASP A 103 -1.98 1.21 2.61
C ASP A 103 -2.32 2.56 3.26
N GLY A 104 -3.61 2.82 3.50
CA GLY A 104 -4.11 4.06 4.06
C GLY A 104 -3.62 4.35 5.49
N PRO A 105 -3.87 3.44 6.45
CA PRO A 105 -3.29 3.57 7.78
C PRO A 105 -1.75 3.51 7.77
N GLY A 106 -1.16 2.71 6.88
CA GLY A 106 0.30 2.60 6.73
C GLY A 106 0.96 3.94 6.37
N ILE A 107 0.37 4.70 5.43
CA ILE A 107 0.93 6.01 5.07
C ILE A 107 0.79 7.04 6.20
N VAL A 108 -0.28 6.96 7.00
CA VAL A 108 -0.45 7.81 8.18
C VAL A 108 0.61 7.52 9.22
N ASN A 109 0.94 6.25 9.45
CA ASN A 109 2.01 5.86 10.38
C ASN A 109 3.37 6.36 9.88
N PHE A 110 3.67 6.19 8.59
CA PHE A 110 4.88 6.73 7.98
C PHE A 110 5.03 8.25 8.22
N VAL A 111 4.00 9.04 7.87
CA VAL A 111 4.01 10.50 8.05
C VAL A 111 4.27 10.88 9.50
N LYS A 112 3.64 10.18 10.45
CA LYS A 112 3.83 10.43 11.89
C LYS A 112 5.23 10.05 12.35
N ARG A 113 5.73 8.86 11.99
CA ARG A 113 7.04 8.33 12.42
C ARG A 113 8.17 9.24 12.00
N TYR A 114 8.13 9.72 10.76
CA TYR A 114 9.14 10.60 10.19
C TYR A 114 8.83 12.09 10.34
N LYS A 115 7.76 12.44 11.07
CA LYS A 115 7.31 13.82 11.33
C LYS A 115 7.22 14.65 10.04
N ILE A 116 6.70 14.02 8.98
CA ILE A 116 6.57 14.63 7.67
C ILE A 116 5.50 15.73 7.73
N LYS A 117 5.87 16.93 7.30
CA LYS A 117 4.91 18.02 7.15
C LYS A 117 3.93 17.69 6.03
N THR A 118 2.65 17.91 6.27
CA THR A 118 1.57 17.43 5.40
C THR A 118 0.54 18.52 5.09
N ASN A 119 0.86 19.80 5.26
CA ASN A 119 -0.09 20.87 4.98
C ASN A 119 -0.46 20.92 3.49
N ARG A 120 0.51 20.70 2.60
CA ARG A 120 0.31 20.61 1.15
C ARG A 120 0.87 19.31 0.60
N ILE A 121 0.00 18.48 0.04
CA ILE A 121 0.34 17.15 -0.48
C ILE A 121 0.02 17.09 -1.97
N ALA A 122 0.93 16.51 -2.77
CA ALA A 122 0.60 16.04 -4.11
C ALA A 122 0.66 14.51 -4.17
N ILE A 123 -0.26 13.90 -4.92
CA ILE A 123 -0.27 12.47 -5.20
C ILE A 123 -0.24 12.26 -6.71
N LEU A 124 0.78 11.56 -7.21
CA LEU A 124 0.91 11.22 -8.62
C LEU A 124 0.29 9.83 -8.86
N GLY A 125 -0.76 9.78 -9.66
CA GLY A 125 -1.53 8.57 -9.95
C GLY A 125 -2.92 8.58 -9.32
N THR A 126 -3.80 7.72 -9.86
CA THR A 126 -5.23 7.70 -9.49
C THR A 126 -5.74 6.31 -9.08
N GLY A 127 -4.83 5.36 -8.83
CA GLY A 127 -5.17 3.99 -8.45
C GLY A 127 -5.70 3.85 -7.00
N ILE A 128 -5.88 2.61 -6.55
CA ILE A 128 -6.35 2.31 -5.18
C ILE A 128 -5.44 2.90 -4.11
N THR A 129 -4.12 2.84 -4.29
CA THR A 129 -3.16 3.45 -3.34
C THR A 129 -3.34 4.96 -3.27
N ALA A 130 -3.57 5.64 -4.41
CA ALA A 130 -3.85 7.08 -4.44
C ALA A 130 -5.14 7.42 -3.67
N ARG A 131 -6.18 6.61 -3.84
CA ARG A 131 -7.44 6.74 -3.11
C ARG A 131 -7.25 6.54 -1.61
N ALA A 132 -6.53 5.48 -1.21
CA ALA A 132 -6.23 5.17 0.19
C ALA A 132 -5.44 6.31 0.86
N PHE A 133 -4.42 6.83 0.18
CA PHE A 133 -3.61 7.96 0.66
C PHE A 133 -4.47 9.22 0.78
N SER A 134 -5.23 9.54 -0.27
CA SER A 134 -6.11 10.71 -0.30
C SER A 134 -7.09 10.69 0.87
N TYR A 135 -7.80 9.56 1.06
CA TYR A 135 -8.76 9.41 2.15
C TYR A 135 -8.12 9.62 3.53
N ASN A 136 -6.97 8.99 3.78
CA ASN A 136 -6.35 8.95 5.10
C ASN A 136 -5.56 10.21 5.46
N LEU A 137 -5.08 10.95 4.46
CA LEU A 137 -4.31 12.19 4.64
C LEU A 137 -5.18 13.45 4.57
N LEU A 138 -6.40 13.39 4.01
CA LEU A 138 -7.29 14.56 3.85
C LEU A 138 -7.53 15.32 5.17
N LYS A 139 -7.63 14.62 6.30
CA LYS A 139 -7.84 15.22 7.63
C LYS A 139 -6.56 15.80 8.26
N ARG A 140 -5.44 15.74 7.55
CA ARG A 140 -4.09 16.12 8.03
C ARG A 140 -3.43 17.17 7.14
N CYS A 141 -4.14 17.66 6.13
CA CYS A 141 -3.63 18.62 5.17
C CYS A 141 -4.60 19.79 4.97
N ASP A 142 -4.06 20.93 4.56
CA ASP A 142 -4.84 22.08 4.08
C ASP A 142 -5.15 21.93 2.58
N LEU A 143 -4.25 21.27 1.85
CA LEU A 143 -4.35 21.03 0.41
C LEU A 143 -3.86 19.62 0.06
N ILE A 144 -4.66 18.92 -0.74
CA ILE A 144 -4.26 17.69 -1.41
C ILE A 144 -4.64 17.79 -2.89
N ASP A 145 -3.64 17.65 -3.75
CA ASP A 145 -3.84 17.61 -5.19
C ASP A 145 -3.50 16.22 -5.72
N VAL A 146 -4.31 15.73 -6.65
CA VAL A 146 -4.06 14.46 -7.34
C VAL A 146 -3.73 14.75 -8.78
N TYR A 147 -2.71 14.07 -9.29
CA TYR A 147 -2.16 14.31 -10.60
C TYR A 147 -2.30 13.08 -11.48
N SER A 148 -2.62 13.28 -12.76
CA SER A 148 -2.65 12.24 -13.78
C SER A 148 -2.08 12.79 -15.08
N ARG A 149 -1.46 11.93 -15.90
CA ARG A 149 -1.04 12.28 -17.27
C ARG A 149 -2.22 12.51 -18.21
N GLU A 150 -3.36 11.91 -17.89
CA GLU A 150 -4.59 12.05 -18.67
C GLU A 150 -5.77 12.23 -17.71
N PRO A 151 -5.89 13.41 -17.04
CA PRO A 151 -6.92 13.65 -16.04
C PRO A 151 -8.32 13.34 -16.57
N ASN A 152 -8.55 13.62 -17.86
CA ASN A 152 -9.82 13.39 -18.53
C ASN A 152 -10.21 11.90 -18.64
N LYS A 153 -9.26 10.97 -18.63
CA LYS A 153 -9.50 9.51 -18.76
C LYS A 153 -9.60 8.77 -17.43
N VAL A 154 -9.56 9.47 -16.30
CA VAL A 154 -9.65 8.85 -14.99
C VAL A 154 -11.09 8.35 -14.76
N ASN A 155 -11.27 7.04 -14.60
CA ASN A 155 -12.59 6.42 -14.43
C ASN A 155 -13.18 6.65 -13.03
N ASN A 156 -12.34 6.86 -12.02
CA ASN A 156 -12.71 7.02 -10.61
C ASN A 156 -12.67 8.48 -10.15
N LYS A 157 -13.01 9.43 -11.03
CA LYS A 157 -13.09 10.86 -10.68
C LYS A 157 -14.05 11.14 -9.53
N SER A 158 -15.18 10.43 -9.47
CA SER A 158 -16.22 10.62 -8.46
C SER A 158 -15.66 10.55 -7.03
N PHE A 159 -14.83 9.55 -6.75
CA PHE A 159 -14.16 9.38 -5.46
C PHE A 159 -13.39 10.64 -5.04
N PHE A 160 -12.64 11.25 -5.97
CA PHE A 160 -11.84 12.44 -5.68
C PHE A 160 -12.72 13.68 -5.56
N SER A 161 -13.66 13.87 -6.47
CA SER A 161 -14.56 15.03 -6.45
C SER A 161 -15.48 15.07 -5.22
N GLU A 162 -15.97 13.91 -4.75
CA GLU A 162 -16.76 13.80 -3.51
C GLU A 162 -15.97 14.24 -2.27
N LYS A 163 -14.63 14.23 -2.35
CA LYS A 163 -13.71 14.69 -1.32
C LYS A 163 -13.23 16.13 -1.52
N GLY A 164 -13.74 16.81 -2.54
CA GLY A 164 -13.26 18.13 -2.94
C GLY A 164 -11.86 18.13 -3.54
N ILE A 165 -11.36 16.98 -4.01
CA ILE A 165 -10.03 16.83 -4.60
C ILE A 165 -10.13 16.96 -6.11
N VAL A 166 -9.33 17.87 -6.67
CA VAL A 166 -9.22 18.08 -8.12
C VAL A 166 -8.12 17.20 -8.69
N ILE A 167 -8.40 16.55 -9.82
CA ILE A 167 -7.39 15.83 -10.59
C ILE A 167 -6.80 16.80 -11.62
N LYS A 168 -5.50 17.06 -11.52
CA LYS A 168 -4.74 17.99 -12.35
C LYS A 168 -3.80 17.27 -13.31
N ASP A 169 -3.37 17.99 -14.35
CA ASP A 169 -2.37 17.50 -15.28
C ASP A 169 -0.96 17.66 -14.70
N TYR A 170 -0.02 16.79 -15.07
CA TYR A 170 1.37 16.85 -14.58
C TYR A 170 2.06 18.19 -14.91
N ASN A 171 1.66 18.86 -16.00
CA ASN A 171 2.20 20.18 -16.35
C ASN A 171 1.88 21.26 -15.30
N GLU A 172 0.89 21.04 -14.44
CA GLU A 172 0.50 21.97 -13.39
C GLU A 172 1.28 21.75 -12.09
N LEU A 173 2.13 20.71 -12.00
CA LEU A 173 2.82 20.32 -10.77
C LEU A 173 3.79 21.40 -10.25
N CYS A 174 4.46 22.14 -11.14
CA CYS A 174 5.44 23.17 -10.78
C CYS A 174 4.81 24.45 -10.21
N THR A 175 3.49 24.61 -10.30
CA THR A 175 2.79 25.85 -9.93
C THR A 175 2.61 26.02 -8.42
N VAL A 176 2.80 24.96 -7.64
CA VAL A 176 2.53 24.91 -6.21
C VAL A 176 3.72 24.26 -5.48
N TYR A 177 4.11 24.83 -4.34
CA TYR A 177 5.01 24.15 -3.41
C TYR A 177 4.24 23.12 -2.57
N TYR A 178 4.74 21.88 -2.54
CA TYR A 178 4.23 20.80 -1.71
C TYR A 178 5.20 20.44 -0.59
N ASP A 179 4.68 20.16 0.61
CA ASP A 179 5.54 19.65 1.69
C ASP A 179 6.05 18.24 1.34
N ILE A 180 5.18 17.43 0.73
CA ILE A 180 5.52 16.10 0.21
C ILE A 180 4.76 15.77 -1.07
N ILE A 181 5.45 15.13 -2.00
CA ILE A 181 4.86 14.50 -3.19
C ILE A 181 4.93 12.98 -3.03
N PHE A 182 3.82 12.29 -3.25
CA PHE A 182 3.74 10.82 -3.27
C PHE A 182 3.60 10.33 -4.71
N ASN A 183 4.62 9.65 -5.25
CA ASN A 183 4.46 8.83 -6.44
C ASN A 183 3.84 7.49 -6.05
N VAL A 184 2.60 7.26 -6.48
CA VAL A 184 1.89 5.98 -6.29
C VAL A 184 1.59 5.30 -7.62
N THR A 185 2.28 5.71 -8.69
CA THR A 185 2.18 5.06 -10.00
C THR A 185 3.06 3.80 -10.06
N PRO A 186 2.77 2.86 -10.97
CA PRO A 186 3.66 1.71 -11.22
C PRO A 186 5.00 2.07 -11.87
N VAL A 187 5.18 3.34 -12.24
CA VAL A 187 6.39 3.85 -12.89
C VAL A 187 7.19 4.59 -11.84
N SER A 188 8.49 4.30 -11.71
CA SER A 188 9.33 5.03 -10.75
C SER A 188 9.38 6.50 -11.10
N PHE A 189 9.67 7.32 -10.10
CA PHE A 189 9.67 8.75 -10.24
C PHE A 189 10.72 9.21 -11.27
N GLU A 190 11.89 8.58 -11.32
CA GLU A 190 12.91 8.87 -12.33
C GLU A 190 12.41 8.61 -13.75
N ALA A 191 11.59 7.58 -13.94
CA ALA A 191 11.02 7.23 -15.24
C ALA A 191 9.81 8.10 -15.64
N LEU A 192 9.23 8.88 -14.70
CA LEU A 192 8.24 9.91 -15.02
C LEU A 192 8.88 11.16 -15.64
N ASP A 193 10.19 11.33 -15.50
CA ASP A 193 10.98 12.46 -16.03
C ASP A 193 10.44 13.85 -15.63
N LEU A 194 10.01 13.98 -14.38
CA LEU A 194 9.41 15.21 -13.83
C LEU A 194 10.41 16.07 -13.05
N LYS A 195 11.72 15.84 -13.19
CA LYS A 195 12.74 16.43 -12.31
C LYS A 195 12.74 17.96 -12.31
N GLU A 196 12.49 18.57 -13.46
CA GLU A 196 12.44 20.04 -13.61
C GLU A 196 11.12 20.65 -13.15
N THR A 197 10.09 19.83 -12.89
CA THR A 197 8.74 20.26 -12.52
C THR A 197 8.46 20.15 -11.00
N ILE A 198 9.39 19.59 -10.22
CA ILE A 198 9.20 19.38 -8.78
C ILE A 198 9.46 20.66 -8.01
N ASN A 199 8.49 21.04 -7.19
CA ASN A 199 8.64 22.05 -6.16
C ASN A 199 8.16 21.48 -4.82
N CYS A 200 9.01 20.70 -4.14
CA CYS A 200 8.62 20.07 -2.88
C CYS A 200 9.73 19.95 -1.83
N GLY A 201 9.31 19.79 -0.57
CA GLY A 201 10.22 19.50 0.54
C GLY A 201 10.70 18.05 0.58
N LYS A 202 9.80 17.08 0.38
CA LYS A 202 10.09 15.65 0.38
C LYS A 202 9.41 14.95 -0.78
N LEU A 203 9.96 13.81 -1.18
CA LEU A 203 9.34 12.93 -2.17
C LEU A 203 9.34 11.50 -1.65
N PHE A 204 8.21 10.83 -1.85
CA PHE A 204 7.99 9.45 -1.52
C PHE A 204 7.60 8.69 -2.79
N ASP A 205 8.30 7.62 -3.12
CA ASP A 205 7.93 6.73 -4.21
C ASP A 205 7.54 5.35 -3.65
N VAL A 206 6.37 4.82 -4.03
CA VAL A 206 5.96 3.46 -3.62
C VAL A 206 6.82 2.36 -4.26
N ASN A 207 7.59 2.69 -5.30
CA ASN A 207 8.54 1.78 -5.92
C ASN A 207 9.84 1.71 -5.10
N TYR A 208 10.59 0.61 -5.20
CA TYR A 208 11.78 0.36 -4.37
C TYR A 208 13.08 1.00 -4.89
N ASN A 209 13.11 1.49 -6.13
CA ASN A 209 14.36 1.69 -6.88
C ASN A 209 14.90 3.14 -6.92
N CYS A 210 14.36 4.08 -6.13
CA CYS A 210 14.87 5.46 -6.14
C CYS A 210 16.16 5.61 -5.33
N LEU A 211 17.20 6.21 -5.93
CA LEU A 211 18.56 6.22 -5.36
C LEU A 211 19.15 7.61 -5.06
N ASN A 212 18.53 8.75 -5.37
CA ASN A 212 19.32 10.01 -5.42
C ASN A 212 18.66 11.36 -5.01
N TYR A 213 17.76 11.43 -4.02
CA TYR A 213 17.53 12.69 -3.28
C TYR A 213 17.09 12.43 -1.83
N ASP A 214 16.68 13.49 -1.10
CA ASP A 214 16.03 13.45 0.21
C ASP A 214 14.64 12.77 0.12
N TYR A 215 14.68 11.45 -0.15
CA TYR A 215 13.58 10.61 -0.64
C TYR A 215 13.25 9.49 0.34
N PHE A 216 11.97 9.11 0.30
CA PHE A 216 11.47 7.87 0.85
C PHE A 216 11.05 6.95 -0.29
N ASN A 217 11.26 5.65 -0.13
CA ASN A 217 10.88 4.64 -1.13
C ASN A 217 9.80 3.68 -0.60
N GLY A 218 9.44 2.69 -1.40
CA GLY A 218 8.35 1.77 -1.07
C GLY A 218 8.57 0.93 0.19
N ILE A 219 9.82 0.78 0.67
CA ILE A 219 10.16 -0.02 1.85
C ILE A 219 9.48 0.56 3.10
N TYR A 220 9.42 1.88 3.21
CA TYR A 220 8.81 2.54 4.36
C TYR A 220 7.32 2.21 4.50
N LEU A 221 6.56 2.29 3.40
CA LEU A 221 5.15 1.87 3.39
C LEU A 221 4.99 0.36 3.54
N LEU A 222 5.91 -0.42 2.95
CA LEU A 222 5.88 -1.88 3.03
C LEU A 222 5.98 -2.37 4.48
N ILE A 223 6.88 -1.79 5.28
CA ILE A 223 7.02 -2.15 6.70
C ILE A 223 5.77 -1.71 7.48
N GLU A 224 5.31 -0.47 7.31
CA GLU A 224 4.14 0.03 8.04
C GLU A 224 2.89 -0.83 7.78
N GLN A 225 2.59 -1.16 6.52
CA GLN A 225 1.44 -2.01 6.21
C GLN A 225 1.65 -3.44 6.71
N ALA A 226 2.87 -3.98 6.66
CA ALA A 226 3.15 -5.33 7.12
C ALA A 226 3.00 -5.47 8.64
N LEU A 227 3.38 -4.45 9.42
CA LEU A 227 3.17 -4.43 10.87
C LEU A 227 1.68 -4.40 11.23
N ILE A 228 0.87 -3.61 10.51
CA ILE A 228 -0.58 -3.59 10.67
C ILE A 228 -1.17 -4.97 10.33
N ASN A 229 -0.79 -5.54 9.18
CA ASN A 229 -1.24 -6.85 8.73
C ASN A 229 -0.86 -7.96 9.72
N PHE A 230 0.37 -7.91 10.23
CA PHE A 230 0.87 -8.86 11.22
C PHE A 230 0.03 -8.83 12.50
N ARG A 231 -0.30 -7.64 12.99
CA ARG A 231 -1.20 -7.48 14.13
C ARG A 231 -2.61 -8.01 13.85
N ILE A 232 -3.14 -7.80 12.64
CA ILE A 232 -4.45 -8.34 12.24
C ILE A 232 -4.45 -9.87 12.28
N TRP A 233 -3.42 -10.53 11.75
CA TRP A 233 -3.40 -12.00 11.69
C TRP A 233 -3.01 -12.68 13.00
N THR A 234 -2.26 -12.02 13.87
CA THR A 234 -1.63 -12.66 15.04
C THR A 234 -2.11 -12.08 16.38
N GLY A 235 -2.70 -10.88 16.37
CA GLY A 235 -2.98 -10.10 17.58
C GLY A 235 -1.76 -9.42 18.20
N ILE A 236 -0.55 -9.65 17.67
CA ILE A 236 0.70 -9.14 18.25
C ILE A 236 1.01 -7.77 17.65
N ASP A 237 1.26 -6.78 18.51
CA ASP A 237 1.81 -5.50 18.11
C ASP A 237 3.33 -5.60 18.02
N ALA A 238 3.87 -5.49 16.80
CA ALA A 238 5.29 -5.62 16.52
C ALA A 238 5.93 -4.28 16.08
N ASP A 239 5.33 -3.13 16.42
CA ASP A 239 5.87 -1.80 16.04
C ASP A 239 7.33 -1.59 16.49
N CYS A 240 7.72 -2.20 17.61
CA CYS A 240 9.10 -2.17 18.12
C CYS A 240 10.12 -2.79 17.16
N GLU A 241 9.70 -3.64 16.22
CA GLU A 241 10.58 -4.29 15.24
C GLU A 241 10.82 -3.43 13.98
N TYR A 242 10.22 -2.23 13.88
CA TYR A 242 10.33 -1.37 12.70
C TYR A 242 11.78 -1.15 12.27
N LYS A 243 12.67 -0.77 13.21
CA LYS A 243 14.08 -0.51 12.91
C LYS A 243 14.75 -1.76 12.34
N GLN A 244 14.54 -2.91 12.98
CA GLN A 244 15.16 -4.17 12.55
C GLN A 244 14.66 -4.63 11.18
N LEU A 245 13.37 -4.42 10.88
CA LEU A 245 12.80 -4.69 9.56
C LEU A 245 13.38 -3.76 8.50
N PHE A 246 13.59 -2.49 8.83
CA PHE A 246 14.19 -1.53 7.92
C PHE A 246 15.62 -1.94 7.56
N GLU A 247 16.45 -2.27 8.56
CA GLU A 247 17.81 -2.77 8.39
C GLU A 247 17.83 -4.07 7.56
N LEU A 248 16.90 -5.00 7.84
CA LEU A 248 16.79 -6.26 7.12
C LEU A 248 16.52 -6.07 5.61
N LEU A 249 15.76 -5.04 5.25
CA LEU A 249 15.36 -4.80 3.86
C LEU A 249 16.34 -3.92 3.09
N THR A 250 17.04 -3.02 3.77
CA THR A 250 17.95 -2.05 3.15
C THR A 250 19.42 -2.45 3.25
N GLY A 251 19.80 -3.21 4.28
CA GLY A 251 21.20 -3.47 4.64
C GLY A 251 21.89 -2.29 5.33
N GLU A 252 21.16 -1.22 5.64
CA GLU A 252 21.65 -0.07 6.42
C GLU A 252 21.56 -0.38 7.92
N ASN A 253 22.51 0.11 8.75
CA ASN A 253 22.57 -0.08 10.21
C ASN A 253 22.27 1.23 10.98
#